data_AF-A0A0M3JYU6-F1
#
_entry.id   AF-A0A0M3JYU6-F1
#
_cell.length_a   1.000
_cell.length_b   1.000
_cell.length_c   1.000
_cell.angle_alpha   90.00
_cell.angle_beta   90.00
_cell.angle_gamma   90.00
#
_symmetry.space_group_name_H-M   'P 1'
#
loop_
_entity.id
_entity.type
_entity.pdbx_description
1 polymer ?
#
loop_
_entity_poly.entity_id
_entity_poly.type
_entity_poly.pdbx_seq_one_letter_code
_entity_poly.pdbx_strand_id
1 'polypeptide(L)'
;MNAENVIPASLLIPMLLSGSYVLYLSFFKISINDIINLYTINVFVPMQLFTLSLIGSEIELYLGFYGIKSIIHRHFTSFFGAVSSISFRVLSDALLLSIYVAYKHPLSYARYFSARRWKWYFATLHVIAILCGVCHVIVMNTGGAISWIEPLPSFFVTFTVTAIITALVSTRFVA
;
A
#
# COMPACT_ATOMS: atom_id res chain seq x y z
N MET A 1 12.21 -21.92 -12.23
CA MET A 1 11.35 -20.91 -11.56
C MET A 1 10.71 -21.66 -10.41
N ASN A 2 11.18 -21.48 -9.18
CA ASN A 2 10.73 -22.28 -8.04
C ASN A 2 9.28 -21.91 -7.72
N ALA A 3 8.40 -22.92 -7.69
CA ALA A 3 6.95 -22.80 -7.52
C ALA A 3 6.50 -22.42 -6.09
N GLU A 4 7.42 -22.02 -5.21
CA GLU A 4 7.18 -21.97 -3.76
C GLU A 4 6.62 -20.63 -3.23
N ASN A 5 6.53 -19.58 -4.06
CA ASN A 5 6.08 -18.25 -3.61
C ASN A 5 4.84 -17.72 -4.35
N VAL A 6 4.02 -18.62 -4.91
CA VAL A 6 2.78 -18.23 -5.57
C VAL A 6 1.64 -18.30 -4.55
N ILE A 7 1.00 -17.17 -4.25
CA ILE A 7 -0.24 -17.15 -3.46
C ILE A 7 -1.25 -18.01 -4.23
N PRO A 8 -1.77 -19.10 -3.63
CA PRO A 8 -2.64 -20.01 -4.37
C PRO A 8 -3.89 -19.26 -4.85
N ALA A 9 -4.29 -19.52 -6.10
CA ALA A 9 -5.44 -18.88 -6.73
C ALA A 9 -6.74 -19.01 -5.90
N SER A 10 -6.84 -20.07 -5.09
CA SER A 10 -7.93 -20.28 -4.13
C SER A 10 -8.03 -19.21 -3.05
N LEU A 11 -6.95 -18.47 -2.75
CA LEU A 11 -6.94 -17.33 -1.83
C LEU A 11 -7.19 -15.99 -2.53
N LEU A 12 -6.83 -15.86 -3.81
CA LEU A 12 -6.99 -14.60 -4.56
C LEU A 12 -8.46 -14.23 -4.76
N ILE A 13 -9.34 -15.20 -5.04
CA ILE A 13 -10.77 -14.96 -5.25
C ILE A 13 -11.46 -14.47 -3.96
N PRO A 14 -11.30 -15.13 -2.79
CA PRO A 14 -11.81 -14.60 -1.51
C PRO A 14 -11.25 -13.22 -1.16
N MET A 15 -9.97 -12.94 -1.42
CA MET A 15 -9.37 -11.63 -1.22
C MET A 15 -10.03 -10.56 -2.11
N LEU A 16 -10.26 -10.87 -3.39
CA LEU A 16 -10.94 -9.99 -4.32
C LEU A 16 -12.39 -9.71 -3.88
N LEU A 17 -13.14 -10.74 -3.48
CA LEU A 17 -14.53 -10.57 -3.04
C LEU A 17 -14.64 -9.75 -1.75
N SER A 18 -13.84 -10.10 -0.74
CA SER A 18 -13.84 -9.41 0.55
C SER A 18 -13.41 -7.95 0.42
N GLY A 19 -12.32 -7.68 -0.30
CA GLY A 19 -11.88 -6.30 -0.53
C GLY A 19 -12.89 -5.49 -1.35
N SER A 20 -13.58 -6.10 -2.32
CA SER A 20 -14.59 -5.41 -3.13
C SER A 20 -15.83 -5.07 -2.30
N TYR A 21 -16.21 -5.97 -1.39
CA TYR A 21 -17.28 -5.72 -0.43
C TYR A 21 -16.95 -4.56 0.52
N VAL A 22 -15.72 -4.52 1.05
CA VAL A 22 -15.25 -3.41 1.89
C VAL A 22 -15.30 -2.09 1.12
N LEU A 23 -14.77 -2.07 -0.11
CA LEU A 23 -14.81 -0.86 -0.95
C LEU A 23 -16.24 -0.44 -1.28
N TYR A 24 -17.15 -1.39 -1.54
CA TYR A 24 -18.56 -1.10 -1.74
C TYR A 24 -19.17 -0.41 -0.51
N LEU A 25 -18.94 -0.93 0.69
CA LEU A 25 -19.42 -0.27 1.92
C LEU A 25 -18.82 1.14 2.07
N SER A 26 -17.51 1.26 1.83
CA SER A 26 -16.80 2.54 1.95
C SER A 26 -17.27 3.61 0.99
N PHE A 27 -17.53 3.27 -0.27
CA PHE A 27 -17.97 4.26 -1.28
C PHE A 27 -19.47 4.56 -1.22
N PHE A 28 -20.31 3.59 -0.89
CA PHE A 28 -21.76 3.72 -1.02
C PHE A 28 -22.54 3.81 0.29
N LYS A 29 -21.97 3.34 1.41
CA LYS A 29 -22.67 3.29 2.71
C LYS A 29 -22.09 4.24 3.75
N ILE A 30 -20.80 4.57 3.67
CA ILE A 30 -20.11 5.38 4.67
C ILE A 30 -19.80 6.76 4.08
N SER A 31 -19.86 7.81 4.91
CA SER A 31 -19.48 9.16 4.49
C SER A 31 -18.03 9.22 4.03
N ILE A 32 -17.79 9.75 2.83
CA ILE A 32 -16.43 9.97 2.27
C ILE A 32 -15.63 10.99 3.09
N ASN A 33 -16.28 11.78 3.95
CA ASN A 33 -15.58 12.73 4.82
C ASN A 33 -15.10 12.11 6.14
N ASP A 34 -15.47 10.86 6.44
CA ASP A 34 -14.97 10.15 7.60
C ASP A 34 -13.50 9.73 7.36
N ILE A 35 -12.63 10.02 8.34
CA ILE A 35 -11.19 9.73 8.28
C ILE A 35 -10.95 8.22 8.23
N ILE A 36 -11.73 7.43 8.97
CA ILE A 36 -11.60 5.97 8.98
C ILE A 36 -12.00 5.42 7.61
N ASN A 37 -13.05 5.99 7.00
CA ASN A 37 -13.47 5.59 5.67
C ASN A 37 -12.43 5.95 4.60
N LEU A 38 -11.88 7.16 4.65
CA LEU A 38 -10.79 7.58 3.77
C LEU A 38 -9.58 6.67 3.95
N TYR A 39 -9.18 6.36 5.18
CA TYR A 39 -8.12 5.39 5.44
C TYR A 39 -8.39 4.04 4.77
N THR A 40 -9.61 3.52 4.95
CA THR A 40 -10.03 2.22 4.43
C THR A 40 -9.93 2.19 2.90
N ILE A 41 -10.46 3.20 2.21
CA ILE A 41 -10.37 3.33 0.75
C ILE A 41 -8.91 3.36 0.30
N ASN A 42 -8.06 4.15 0.96
CA ASN A 42 -6.67 4.34 0.56
C ASN A 42 -5.78 3.12 0.84
N VAL A 43 -6.20 2.18 1.68
CA VAL A 43 -5.53 0.88 1.87
C VAL A 43 -6.09 -0.17 0.91
N PHE A 44 -7.42 -0.30 0.83
CA PHE A 44 -8.06 -1.38 0.08
C PHE A 44 -8.04 -1.18 -1.44
N VAL A 45 -8.00 0.06 -1.94
CA VAL A 45 -7.88 0.31 -3.40
C VAL A 45 -6.53 -0.20 -3.95
N PRO A 46 -5.37 0.21 -3.41
CA PRO A 46 -4.08 -0.35 -3.85
C PRO A 46 -3.99 -1.86 -3.66
N MET A 47 -4.53 -2.38 -2.56
CA MET A 47 -4.59 -3.83 -2.32
C MET A 47 -5.37 -4.55 -3.42
N GLN A 48 -6.50 -3.99 -3.87
CA GLN A 48 -7.27 -4.62 -4.94
C GLN A 48 -6.64 -4.56 -6.32
N LEU A 49 -5.97 -3.44 -6.64
CA LEU A 49 -5.18 -3.37 -7.86
C LEU A 49 -4.05 -4.41 -7.84
N PHE A 50 -3.44 -4.63 -6.68
CA PHE A 50 -2.45 -5.69 -6.50
C PHE A 50 -3.07 -7.09 -6.66
N THR A 51 -4.22 -7.38 -6.03
CA THR A 51 -4.92 -8.67 -6.20
C THR A 51 -5.27 -8.94 -7.67
N LEU A 52 -5.79 -7.93 -8.39
CA LEU A 52 -6.09 -8.05 -9.81
C LEU A 52 -4.83 -8.33 -10.64
N SER A 53 -3.71 -7.68 -10.32
CA SER A 53 -2.43 -7.94 -10.98
C SER A 53 -1.89 -9.35 -10.72
N LEU A 54 -2.12 -9.91 -9.53
CA LEU A 54 -1.77 -11.30 -9.20
C LEU A 54 -2.62 -12.29 -9.99
N ILE A 55 -3.93 -12.05 -10.09
CA ILE A 55 -4.84 -12.87 -10.92
C ILE A 55 -4.39 -12.83 -12.39
N GLY A 56 -4.05 -11.65 -12.91
CA GLY A 56 -3.53 -11.53 -14.27
C GLY A 56 -2.21 -12.29 -14.47
N SER A 57 -1.32 -12.29 -13.48
CA SER A 57 -0.07 -13.07 -13.50
C SER A 57 -0.35 -14.58 -13.53
N GLU A 58 -1.34 -15.08 -12.78
CA GLU A 58 -1.75 -16.50 -12.83
C GLU A 58 -2.30 -16.89 -14.20
N ILE A 59 -3.12 -16.02 -14.80
CA ILE A 59 -3.66 -16.23 -16.16
C ILE A 59 -2.51 -16.26 -17.18
N GLU A 60 -1.53 -15.37 -17.06
CA GLU A 60 -0.36 -15.34 -17.94
C GLU A 60 0.50 -16.60 -17.80
N LEU A 61 0.69 -17.10 -16.57
CA LEU A 61 1.36 -18.39 -16.34
C LEU A 61 0.59 -19.54 -17.00
N TYR A 62 -0.74 -19.57 -16.84
CA TYR A 62 -1.61 -20.55 -17.48
C TYR A 62 -1.48 -20.51 -19.01
N LEU A 63 -1.57 -19.32 -19.62
CA LEU A 63 -1.42 -19.11 -21.06
C LEU A 63 0.00 -19.42 -21.55
N GLY A 64 1.01 -19.23 -20.70
CA GLY A 64 2.40 -19.60 -20.95
C GLY A 64 2.59 -21.10 -21.19
N PHE A 65 1.82 -21.96 -20.51
CA PHE A 65 1.79 -23.40 -20.80
C PHE A 65 1.29 -23.71 -22.22
N TYR A 66 0.48 -22.82 -22.80
CA TYR A 66 0.00 -22.91 -24.18
C TYR A 66 0.86 -22.13 -25.19
N GLY A 67 2.02 -21.62 -24.77
CA GLY A 67 2.98 -20.93 -25.65
C GLY A 67 2.70 -19.44 -25.89
N ILE A 68 1.70 -18.87 -25.22
CA ILE A 68 1.41 -17.42 -25.30
C ILE A 68 2.28 -16.70 -24.27
N LYS A 69 3.33 -16.01 -24.72
CA LYS A 69 4.24 -15.26 -23.85
C LYS A 69 3.80 -13.80 -23.71
N SER A 70 3.66 -13.33 -22.48
CA SER A 70 3.62 -11.91 -22.14
C SER A 70 4.56 -11.65 -20.95
N ILE A 71 5.17 -10.45 -20.92
CA ILE A 71 6.15 -10.00 -19.91
C ILE A 71 5.55 -8.86 -19.06
N ILE A 72 4.40 -8.35 -19.50
CA ILE A 72 3.83 -7.09 -19.01
C ILE A 72 3.32 -7.24 -17.57
N HIS A 73 2.79 -8.40 -17.18
CA HIS A 73 2.16 -8.55 -15.86
C HIS A 73 3.15 -8.54 -14.71
N ARG A 74 4.37 -9.07 -14.89
CA ARG A 74 5.39 -9.07 -13.83
C ARG A 74 5.72 -7.65 -13.34
N HIS A 75 5.77 -6.67 -14.24
CA HIS A 75 5.98 -5.27 -13.88
C HIS A 75 4.79 -4.67 -13.13
N PHE A 76 3.56 -5.00 -13.55
CA PHE A 76 2.35 -4.54 -12.87
C PHE A 76 2.23 -5.12 -11.46
N THR A 77 2.48 -6.41 -11.29
CA THR A 77 2.46 -7.08 -9.98
C THR A 77 3.50 -6.46 -9.05
N SER A 78 4.72 -6.23 -9.55
CA SER A 78 5.78 -5.58 -8.78
C SER A 78 5.43 -4.15 -8.39
N PHE A 79 4.92 -3.36 -9.33
CA PHE A 79 4.49 -1.97 -9.10
C PHE A 79 3.38 -1.87 -8.05
N PHE A 80 2.28 -2.59 -8.25
CA PHE A 80 1.14 -2.53 -7.32
C PHE A 80 1.46 -3.15 -5.97
N GLY A 81 2.33 -4.17 -5.91
CA GLY A 81 2.84 -4.72 -4.66
C GLY A 81 3.60 -3.68 -3.84
N ALA A 82 4.50 -2.92 -4.47
CA ALA A 82 5.23 -1.84 -3.80
C ALA A 82 4.30 -0.72 -3.32
N VAL A 83 3.36 -0.27 -4.17
CA VAL A 83 2.39 0.77 -3.82
C VAL A 83 1.50 0.34 -2.66
N SER A 84 0.99 -0.90 -2.68
CA SER A 84 0.15 -1.46 -1.62
C SER A 84 0.90 -1.57 -0.30
N SER A 85 2.14 -2.10 -0.33
CA SER A 85 2.98 -2.26 0.86
C SER A 85 3.30 -0.92 1.55
N ILE A 86 3.74 0.07 0.79
CA ILE A 86 4.07 1.41 1.31
C ILE A 86 2.82 2.08 1.87
N SER A 87 1.71 2.04 1.10
CA SER A 87 0.45 2.64 1.51
C SER A 87 -0.05 2.04 2.82
N PHE A 88 -0.07 0.71 2.93
CA PHE A 88 -0.51 0.02 4.15
C PHE A 88 0.35 0.40 5.35
N ARG A 89 1.68 0.36 5.22
CA ARG A 89 2.59 0.56 6.35
C ARG A 89 2.58 2.00 6.86
N VAL A 90 2.74 2.97 5.98
CA VAL A 90 2.76 4.39 6.38
C VAL A 90 1.39 4.84 6.88
N LEU A 91 0.31 4.39 6.25
CA LEU A 91 -1.02 4.72 6.75
C LEU A 91 -1.25 4.12 8.13
N SER A 92 -0.90 2.85 8.35
CA SER A 92 -1.04 2.20 9.66
C SER A 92 -0.33 2.99 10.76
N ASP A 93 0.92 3.41 10.51
CA ASP A 93 1.69 4.23 11.44
C ASP A 93 1.04 5.61 11.67
N ALA A 94 0.57 6.26 10.60
CA ALA A 94 -0.11 7.55 10.70
C ALA A 94 -1.45 7.47 11.45
N LEU A 95 -2.19 6.37 11.28
CA LEU A 95 -3.44 6.12 11.99
C LEU A 95 -3.17 5.90 13.48
N LEU A 96 -2.21 5.04 13.83
CA LEU A 96 -1.80 4.82 15.23
C LEU A 96 -1.34 6.12 15.89
N LEU A 97 -0.52 6.91 15.19
CA LEU A 97 -0.12 8.24 15.63
C LEU A 97 -1.33 9.14 15.90
N SER A 98 -2.29 9.15 14.98
CA SER A 98 -3.47 10.00 15.09
C SER A 98 -4.33 9.63 16.30
N ILE A 99 -4.49 8.33 16.59
CA ILE A 99 -5.23 7.82 17.76
C ILE A 99 -4.50 8.23 19.04
N TYR A 100 -3.18 8.05 19.09
CA TYR A 100 -2.37 8.46 20.24
C TYR A 100 -2.48 9.96 20.53
N VAL A 101 -2.35 10.80 19.49
CA VAL A 101 -2.44 12.26 19.64
C VAL A 101 -3.86 12.69 19.99
N ALA A 102 -4.90 12.03 19.47
CA ALA A 102 -6.29 12.29 19.84
C ALA A 102 -6.53 12.07 21.34
N TYR A 103 -5.97 11.00 21.90
CA TYR A 103 -6.13 10.65 23.31
C TYR A 103 -5.31 11.56 24.23
N LYS A 104 -4.03 11.79 23.92
CA LYS A 104 -3.11 12.50 24.82
C LYS A 104 -3.11 14.02 24.64
N HIS A 105 -3.37 14.53 23.43
CA HIS A 105 -3.27 15.95 23.08
C HIS A 105 -4.38 16.41 22.11
N PRO A 106 -5.64 16.51 22.56
CA PRO A 106 -6.81 16.76 21.69
C PRO A 106 -6.75 18.10 20.94
N LEU A 107 -6.17 19.15 21.54
CA LEU A 107 -5.99 20.45 20.87
C LEU A 107 -5.01 20.36 19.69
N SER A 108 -3.92 19.62 19.87
CA SER A 108 -2.97 19.33 18.78
C SER A 108 -3.61 18.45 17.72
N TYR A 109 -4.42 17.46 18.13
CA TYR A 109 -5.16 16.63 17.20
C TYR A 109 -6.05 17.43 16.26
N ALA A 110 -6.89 18.32 16.80
CA ALA A 110 -7.77 19.19 16.01
C ALA A 110 -7.00 20.07 15.01
N ARG A 111 -5.78 20.51 15.40
CA ARG A 111 -4.92 21.30 14.53
C ARG A 111 -4.31 20.45 13.41
N TYR A 112 -3.69 19.31 13.71
CA TYR A 112 -2.84 18.56 12.77
C TYR A 112 -3.54 17.43 12.01
N PHE A 113 -4.62 16.86 12.55
CA PHE A 113 -5.32 15.69 12.02
C PHE A 113 -6.76 16.00 11.59
N SER A 114 -7.02 17.24 11.15
CA SER A 114 -8.31 17.59 10.56
C SER A 114 -8.54 16.87 9.22
N ALA A 115 -9.81 16.58 8.88
CA ALA A 115 -10.18 15.88 7.65
C ALA A 115 -9.60 16.56 6.37
N ARG A 116 -9.48 17.89 6.38
CA ARG A 116 -8.86 18.64 5.27
C ARG A 116 -7.37 18.31 5.11
N ARG A 117 -6.63 18.16 6.22
CA ARG A 117 -5.20 17.83 6.19
C ARG A 117 -4.97 16.36 5.82
N TRP A 118 -5.84 15.47 6.29
CA TRP A 118 -5.81 14.06 5.89
C TRP A 118 -5.87 13.87 4.38
N LYS A 119 -6.73 14.62 3.67
CA LYS A 119 -6.76 14.58 2.19
C LYS A 119 -5.40 14.90 1.56
N TRP A 120 -4.68 15.89 2.09
CA TRP A 120 -3.33 16.22 1.65
C TRP A 120 -2.29 15.15 2.02
N TYR A 121 -2.39 14.57 3.22
CA TYR A 121 -1.51 13.47 3.63
C TYR A 121 -1.70 12.25 2.72
N PHE A 122 -2.94 11.87 2.40
CA PHE A 122 -3.24 10.80 1.45
C PHE A 122 -2.69 11.09 0.05
N ALA A 123 -2.89 12.30 -0.47
CA ALA A 123 -2.36 12.67 -1.78
C ALA A 123 -0.83 12.58 -1.83
N THR A 124 -0.15 13.11 -0.80
CA THR A 124 1.32 13.09 -0.71
C THR A 124 1.85 11.66 -0.60
N LEU A 125 1.21 10.84 0.23
CA LEU A 125 1.53 9.42 0.37
C LEU A 125 1.43 8.70 -0.97
N HIS A 126 0.33 8.86 -1.72
CA HIS A 126 0.15 8.18 -3.00
C HIS A 126 1.21 8.58 -4.02
N VAL A 127 1.57 9.86 -4.08
CA VAL A 127 2.67 10.32 -4.93
C VAL A 127 3.98 9.62 -4.57
N ILE A 128 4.32 9.56 -3.27
CA ILE A 128 5.53 8.87 -2.80
C ILE A 128 5.47 7.36 -3.13
N ALA A 129 4.33 6.71 -2.87
CA ALA A 129 4.15 5.28 -3.12
C ALA A 129 4.28 4.95 -4.61
N ILE A 130 3.70 5.77 -5.50
CA ILE A 130 3.83 5.63 -6.96
C ILE A 130 5.28 5.81 -7.40
N LEU A 131 5.97 6.86 -6.92
CA LEU A 131 7.39 7.08 -7.25
C LEU A 131 8.27 5.91 -6.83
N CYS A 132 8.02 5.36 -5.63
CA CYS A 132 8.72 4.16 -5.16
C CYS A 132 8.39 2.93 -5.99
N GLY A 133 7.13 2.75 -6.38
CA GLY A 133 6.72 1.66 -7.28
C GLY A 133 7.41 1.75 -8.65
N VAL A 134 7.51 2.95 -9.23
CA VAL A 134 8.27 3.18 -10.48
C VAL A 134 9.74 2.85 -10.29
N CYS A 135 10.36 3.32 -9.21
CA CYS A 135 11.76 2.97 -8.89
C CYS A 135 11.96 1.46 -8.77
N HIS A 136 11.03 0.75 -8.14
CA HIS A 136 11.06 -0.70 -7.99
C HIS A 136 11.04 -1.42 -9.35
N VAL A 137 10.19 -0.98 -10.27
CA VAL A 137 10.12 -1.52 -11.64
C VAL A 137 11.41 -1.25 -12.42
N ILE A 138 12.00 -0.05 -12.29
CA ILE A 138 13.26 0.31 -12.95
C ILE A 138 14.40 -0.60 -12.46
N VAL A 139 14.52 -0.78 -11.14
CA VAL A 139 15.54 -1.67 -10.55
C VAL A 139 15.39 -3.10 -11.09
N MET A 140 14.15 -3.61 -11.16
CA MET A 140 13.88 -4.94 -11.71
C MET A 140 14.34 -5.10 -13.18
N ASN A 141 14.25 -4.03 -13.99
CA ASN A 141 14.65 -4.01 -15.39
C ASN A 141 16.16 -3.93 -15.63
N THR A 142 16.96 -3.53 -14.64
CA THR A 142 18.42 -3.39 -14.78
C THR A 142 19.20 -4.71 -14.69
N GLY A 143 18.51 -5.86 -14.66
CA GLY A 143 19.16 -7.18 -14.75
C GLY A 143 19.35 -7.90 -13.42
N GLY A 144 18.64 -7.49 -12.34
CA GLY A 144 18.16 -8.37 -11.27
C GLY A 144 19.10 -9.45 -10.72
N ALA A 145 20.41 -9.21 -10.61
CA ALA A 145 21.33 -10.19 -10.01
C ALA A 145 21.13 -10.32 -8.49
N ILE A 146 20.31 -9.45 -7.89
CA ILE A 146 20.22 -9.29 -6.45
C ILE A 146 18.76 -9.09 -6.02
N SER A 147 18.05 -10.19 -5.79
CA SER A 147 16.64 -10.21 -5.34
C SER A 147 16.38 -9.46 -4.03
N TRP A 148 17.41 -9.19 -3.22
CA TRP A 148 17.31 -8.43 -1.98
C TRP A 148 17.39 -6.91 -2.15
N ILE A 149 17.82 -6.40 -3.32
CA ILE A 149 17.87 -4.96 -3.60
C ILE A 149 16.50 -4.42 -4.04
N GLU A 150 15.69 -5.26 -4.68
CA GLU A 150 14.34 -4.89 -5.14
C GLU A 150 13.47 -4.25 -4.03
N PRO A 151 13.37 -4.81 -2.80
CA PRO A 151 12.56 -4.21 -1.74
C PRO A 151 13.22 -3.02 -1.01
N LEU A 152 14.48 -2.65 -1.30
CA LEU A 152 15.16 -1.57 -0.56
C LEU A 152 14.45 -0.22 -0.64
N PRO A 153 13.95 0.26 -1.80
CA PRO A 153 13.27 1.56 -1.86
C PRO A 153 12.03 1.61 -0.96
N SER A 154 11.19 0.56 -0.98
CA SER A 154 10.02 0.50 -0.12
C SER A 154 10.39 0.34 1.36
N PHE A 155 11.44 -0.43 1.66
CA PHE A 155 11.99 -0.53 3.01
C PHE A 155 12.49 0.80 3.54
N PHE A 156 13.30 1.54 2.77
CA PHE A 156 13.84 2.83 3.20
C PHE A 156 12.74 3.86 3.42
N VAL A 157 11.76 3.96 2.52
CA VAL A 157 10.64 4.89 2.70
C VAL A 157 9.84 4.53 3.94
N THR A 158 9.48 3.26 4.11
CA THR A 158 8.70 2.86 5.27
C THR A 158 9.49 3.04 6.57
N PHE A 159 10.75 2.61 6.63
CA PHE A 159 11.63 2.79 7.79
C PHE A 159 11.81 4.27 8.15
N THR A 160 12.11 5.12 7.15
CA THR A 160 12.32 6.56 7.39
C THR A 160 11.06 7.23 7.89
N VAL A 161 9.91 6.91 7.31
CA VAL A 161 8.62 7.47 7.74
C VAL A 161 8.26 7.00 9.14
N THR A 162 8.39 5.70 9.44
CA THR A 162 8.19 5.16 10.79
C THR A 162 9.13 5.85 11.78
N ALA A 163 10.42 5.95 11.48
CA ALA A 163 11.42 6.58 12.35
C ALA A 163 11.12 8.06 12.62
N ILE A 164 10.76 8.83 11.57
CA ILE A 164 10.36 10.24 11.71
C ILE A 164 9.11 10.35 12.60
N ILE A 165 8.10 9.51 12.37
CA ILE A 165 6.89 9.48 13.18
C ILE A 165 7.22 9.17 14.64
N THR A 166 8.00 8.13 14.90
CA THR A 166 8.43 7.75 16.26
C THR A 166 9.25 8.85 16.94
N ALA A 167 10.15 9.50 16.22
CA ALA A 167 10.96 10.63 16.73
C ALA A 167 10.08 11.85 17.06
N LEU A 168 9.10 12.18 16.21
CA LEU A 168 8.16 13.27 16.46
C LEU A 168 7.26 12.98 17.67
N VAL A 169 6.85 11.72 17.85
CA VAL A 169 6.07 11.31 19.02
C VAL A 169 6.86 11.46 20.31
N SER A 170 8.08 10.94 20.33
CA SER A 170 8.95 10.92 21.51
C SER A 170 9.42 12.31 21.92
N THR A 171 9.70 13.20 20.97
CA THR A 171 10.24 14.54 21.27
C THR A 171 9.19 15.60 21.61
N ARG A 172 7.98 15.54 21.01
CA ARG A 172 6.96 16.60 21.20
C ARG A 172 5.90 16.32 22.25
N PHE A 173 5.81 15.08 22.75
CA PHE A 173 4.70 14.66 23.63
C PHE A 173 5.16 13.98 24.93
N VAL A 174 6.46 13.98 25.22
CA VAL A 174 7.04 13.51 26.50
C VAL A 174 7.45 14.68 27.42
N ALA A 175 7.44 15.92 26.92
CA ALA A 175 7.54 17.14 27.72
C ALA A 175 6.16 17.64 28.14
#